data_AF-A0A225WU54-F1
#
_entry.id   AF-A0A225WU54-F1
#
_cell.length_a   1.000
_cell.length_b   1.000
_cell.length_c   1.000
_cell.angle_alpha   90.00
_cell.angle_beta   90.00
_cell.angle_gamma   90.00
#
_symmetry.space_group_name_H-M   'P 1'
#
loop_
_entity.id
_entity.type
_entity.pdbx_description
1 polymer ?
#
loop_
_entity_poly.entity_id
_entity_poly.type
_entity_poly.pdbx_seq_one_letter_code
_entity_poly.pdbx_strand_id
1 'polypeptide(L)'
;MASNLKMDLTQKDVKARILAYFDSMEEVIEVHGLGKCLNKNVKLKCKVIVENLRPGTLREQVKRTLEYDPSLKSNLHHLFDVVKHEAIRNQQAFDMFQSMGKREHGGRGDTNKKTSSDSHKIPIRSEDQRQAVKTPPKKREGLPPHGCLHCKKNDHWLEDCPSASETNKREAMQMFMDQKKKGKEAVAMNRLFTYD
;
A
#
# COMPACT_ATOMS: atom_id res chain seq x y z
N MET A 1 15.64 28.50 9.79
CA MET A 1 15.76 28.02 11.18
C MET A 1 14.88 26.79 11.34
N ALA A 2 15.50 25.61 11.36
CA ALA A 2 14.90 24.35 11.80
C ALA A 2 16.07 23.38 12.02
N SER A 3 16.45 23.16 13.27
CA SER A 3 17.55 22.26 13.62
C SER A 3 17.05 20.82 13.55
N ASN A 4 16.99 20.29 12.32
CA ASN A 4 16.81 18.88 11.98
C ASN A 4 15.67 18.08 12.65
N LEU A 5 14.45 18.63 12.67
CA LEU A 5 13.27 17.74 12.73
C LEU A 5 13.23 16.88 11.46
N LYS A 6 13.48 15.57 11.59
CA LYS A 6 13.62 14.65 10.46
C LYS A 6 12.88 13.35 10.74
N MET A 7 12.06 12.91 9.78
CA MET A 7 11.43 11.59 9.85
C MET A 7 12.44 10.49 9.47
N ASP A 8 12.57 9.48 10.32
CA ASP A 8 13.38 8.30 10.03
C ASP A 8 12.68 7.40 8.99
N LEU A 9 13.19 7.39 7.76
CA LEU A 9 12.66 6.55 6.69
C LEU A 9 13.19 5.10 6.74
N THR A 10 14.13 4.77 7.63
CA THR A 10 14.63 3.39 7.80
C THR A 10 13.66 2.53 8.61
N GLN A 11 12.90 3.15 9.53
CA GLN A 11 11.78 2.51 10.21
C GLN A 11 10.73 2.01 9.21
N LYS A 12 10.51 0.69 9.22
CA LYS A 12 9.58 -0.02 8.33
C LYS A 12 8.13 0.07 8.80
N ASP A 13 7.90 0.09 10.11
CA ASP A 13 6.55 0.28 10.64
C ASP A 13 6.15 1.75 10.49
N VAL A 14 5.20 2.01 9.60
CA VAL A 14 4.71 3.36 9.30
C VAL A 14 4.14 4.05 10.53
N LYS A 15 3.45 3.32 11.43
CA LYS A 15 2.81 3.91 12.62
C LYS A 15 3.88 4.30 13.64
N ALA A 16 4.85 3.42 13.90
CA ALA A 16 5.99 3.71 14.76
C ALA A 16 6.82 4.89 14.22
N ARG A 17 7.03 4.96 12.91
CA ARG A 17 7.70 6.08 12.23
C ARG A 17 6.98 7.42 12.42
N ILE A 18 5.65 7.44 12.34
CA ILE A 18 4.88 8.67 12.59
C ILE A 18 4.87 9.03 14.08
N LEU A 19 4.73 8.06 14.99
CA LEU A 19 4.81 8.32 16.44
C LEU A 19 6.16 8.94 16.82
N ALA A 20 7.27 8.26 16.50
CA ALA A 20 8.61 8.76 16.80
C ALA A 20 8.89 10.15 16.19
N TYR A 21 8.34 10.45 15.01
CA TYR A 21 8.47 11.78 14.40
C TYR A 21 7.73 12.89 15.17
N PHE A 22 6.58 12.59 15.77
CA PHE A 22 5.87 13.53 16.64
C PHE A 22 6.55 13.65 18.01
N ASP A 23 7.11 12.56 18.55
CA ASP A 23 7.87 12.59 19.80
C ASP A 23 9.16 13.43 19.64
N SER A 24 9.91 13.23 18.54
CA SER A 24 11.07 14.06 18.19
C SER A 24 10.74 15.54 17.94
N MET A 25 9.48 15.91 17.68
CA MET A 25 9.08 17.32 17.64
C MET A 25 9.14 17.95 19.03
N GLU A 26 8.72 17.23 20.07
CA GLU A 26 8.80 17.71 21.45
C GLU A 26 10.25 17.80 21.93
N GLU A 27 11.06 16.79 21.63
CA GLU A 27 12.51 16.80 21.88
C GLU A 27 13.21 18.01 21.23
N VAL A 28 12.93 18.29 19.94
CA VAL A 28 13.46 19.45 19.22
C VAL A 28 12.96 20.78 19.83
N ILE A 29 11.73 20.83 20.35
CA ILE A 29 11.21 22.00 21.07
C ILE A 29 12.00 22.26 22.36
N GLU A 30 12.30 21.22 23.13
CA GLU A 30 13.00 21.29 24.40
C GLU A 30 14.49 21.66 24.20
N VAL A 31 15.21 20.88 23.38
CA VAL A 31 16.66 21.04 23.14
C VAL A 31 17.00 22.43 22.58
N HIS A 32 16.14 22.99 21.72
CA HIS A 32 16.37 24.32 21.13
C HIS A 32 15.65 25.46 21.86
N GLY A 33 15.03 25.20 23.02
CA GLY A 33 14.34 26.23 23.82
C GLY A 33 13.15 26.88 23.11
N LEU A 34 12.61 26.25 22.05
CA LEU A 34 11.55 26.80 21.21
C LEU A 34 10.17 26.75 21.89
N GLY A 35 10.06 26.12 23.06
CA GLY A 35 8.79 25.95 23.79
C GLY A 35 8.05 27.26 24.06
N LYS A 36 8.76 28.37 24.28
CA LYS A 36 8.14 29.72 24.43
C LYS A 36 7.33 30.14 23.21
N CYS A 37 7.73 29.73 22.01
CA CYS A 37 7.09 30.08 20.75
C CYS A 37 6.12 28.99 20.25
N LEU A 38 6.43 27.71 20.46
CA LEU A 38 5.70 26.59 19.87
C LEU A 38 4.65 25.97 20.80
N ASN A 39 4.86 25.92 22.11
CA ASN A 39 3.92 25.26 23.03
C ASN A 39 2.61 26.03 23.17
N LYS A 40 2.68 27.36 23.07
CA LYS A 40 1.49 28.25 23.07
C LYS A 40 0.87 28.44 21.69
N ASN A 41 1.54 28.02 20.61
CA ASN A 41 1.12 28.30 19.24
C ASN A 41 0.98 27.01 18.43
N VAL A 42 -0.13 26.30 18.68
CA VAL A 42 -0.47 25.05 18.00
C VAL A 42 -0.45 25.21 16.48
N LYS A 43 -0.88 26.36 15.94
CA LYS A 43 -0.82 26.64 14.49
C LYS A 43 0.60 26.64 13.94
N LEU A 44 1.54 27.25 14.65
CA LEU A 44 2.95 27.24 14.27
C LEU A 44 3.57 25.85 14.44
N LYS A 45 3.23 25.12 15.50
CA LYS A 45 3.66 23.73 15.73
C LYS A 45 3.20 22.80 14.61
N CYS A 46 1.91 22.84 14.25
CA CYS A 46 1.35 22.14 13.09
C CYS A 46 2.07 22.49 11.78
N LYS A 47 2.37 23.77 11.54
CA LYS A 47 3.12 24.20 10.34
C LYS A 47 4.53 23.62 10.29
N VAL A 48 5.28 23.63 11.40
CA VAL A 48 6.64 23.07 11.47
C VAL A 48 6.63 21.56 11.25
N ILE A 49 5.68 20.84 11.84
CA ILE A 49 5.48 19.40 11.63
C ILE A 49 5.26 19.12 10.15
N VAL A 50 4.37 19.85 9.48
CA VAL A 50 4.01 19.62 8.07
C VAL A 50 5.16 19.93 7.11
N GLU A 51 5.88 21.04 7.27
CA GLU A 51 6.96 21.41 6.33
C GLU A 51 8.13 20.40 6.33
N ASN A 52 8.38 19.77 7.48
CA ASN A 52 9.46 18.79 7.67
C ASN A 52 9.04 17.33 7.37
N LEU A 53 7.76 17.07 7.05
CA LEU A 53 7.32 15.73 6.64
C LEU A 53 8.14 15.20 5.46
N ARG A 54 8.44 13.90 5.51
CA ARG A 54 9.08 13.13 4.44
C ARG A 54 8.35 11.79 4.27
N PRO A 55 8.27 11.21 3.06
CA PRO A 55 8.72 11.77 1.77
C PRO A 55 7.93 13.01 1.34
N GLY A 56 8.38 13.71 0.30
CA GLY A 56 7.70 14.92 -0.21
C GLY A 56 6.23 14.65 -0.54
N THR A 57 5.94 13.51 -1.16
CA THR A 57 4.57 13.09 -1.50
C THR A 57 3.61 13.07 -0.30
N LEU A 58 4.09 12.66 0.89
CA LEU A 58 3.31 12.69 2.14
C LEU A 58 3.02 14.13 2.56
N ARG A 59 4.03 14.99 2.51
CA ARG A 59 3.87 16.43 2.80
C ARG A 59 2.88 17.09 1.86
N GLU A 60 2.97 16.83 0.55
CA GLU A 60 2.03 17.39 -0.44
C GLU A 60 0.60 16.85 -0.27
N GLN A 61 0.43 15.58 0.10
CA GLN A 61 -0.87 15.01 0.46
C GLN A 61 -1.48 15.72 1.67
N VAL A 62 -0.73 15.81 2.77
CA VAL A 62 -1.19 16.47 4.00
C VAL A 62 -1.48 17.95 3.77
N LYS A 63 -0.65 18.68 2.99
CA LYS A 63 -0.91 20.08 2.63
C LYS A 63 -2.24 20.27 1.91
N ARG A 64 -2.58 19.41 0.93
CA ARG A 64 -3.88 19.45 0.24
C ARG A 64 -5.05 19.20 1.21
N THR A 65 -4.91 18.28 2.16
CA THR A 65 -5.93 18.05 3.20
C THR A 65 -6.12 19.29 4.09
N LEU A 66 -5.03 20.00 4.41
CA LEU A 66 -5.06 21.27 5.16
C LEU A 66 -5.58 22.48 4.35
N GLU A 67 -5.60 22.40 3.03
CA GLU A 67 -6.24 23.37 2.14
C GLU A 67 -7.75 23.17 2.11
N TYR A 68 -8.21 21.91 2.05
CA TYR A 68 -9.62 21.54 2.12
C TYR A 68 -10.24 21.76 3.51
N ASP A 69 -9.54 21.37 4.58
CA ASP A 69 -9.94 21.62 5.96
C ASP A 69 -8.89 22.44 6.72
N PRO A 70 -9.08 23.78 6.79
CA PRO A 70 -8.21 24.66 7.57
C PRO A 70 -8.27 24.44 9.09
N SER A 71 -9.29 23.77 9.64
CA SER A 71 -9.45 23.59 11.10
C SER A 71 -8.31 22.76 11.70
N LEU A 72 -7.85 21.76 10.94
CA LEU A 72 -6.70 20.89 11.18
C LEU A 72 -5.40 21.67 11.44
N LYS A 73 -5.25 22.88 10.87
CA LYS A 73 -4.08 23.75 11.13
C LYS A 73 -3.99 24.15 12.61
N SER A 74 -5.08 24.07 13.36
CA SER A 74 -5.18 24.41 14.79
C SER A 74 -5.37 23.20 15.71
N ASN A 75 -5.47 21.98 15.18
CA ASN A 75 -5.71 20.77 15.98
C ASN A 75 -4.61 19.74 15.74
N LEU A 76 -3.71 19.60 16.73
CA LEU A 76 -2.55 18.71 16.64
C LEU A 76 -2.95 17.22 16.60
N HIS A 77 -4.01 16.82 17.30
CA HIS A 77 -4.48 15.44 17.33
C HIS A 77 -5.09 15.02 15.99
N HIS A 78 -5.97 15.84 15.40
CA HIS A 78 -6.49 15.55 14.07
C HIS A 78 -5.40 15.65 12.99
N LEU A 79 -4.42 16.55 13.13
CA LEU A 79 -3.25 16.56 12.24
C LEU A 79 -2.47 15.23 12.33
N PHE A 80 -2.24 14.70 13.54
CA PHE A 80 -1.59 13.41 13.73
C PHE A 80 -2.34 12.27 13.02
N ASP A 81 -3.67 12.19 13.19
CA ASP A 81 -4.48 11.16 12.53
C ASP A 81 -4.46 11.29 11.00
N VAL A 82 -4.52 12.51 10.46
CA VAL A 82 -4.40 12.78 9.02
C VAL A 82 -3.02 12.37 8.50
N VAL A 83 -1.93 12.77 9.18
CA VAL A 83 -0.55 12.40 8.79
C VAL A 83 -0.38 10.88 8.81
N LYS A 84 -0.88 10.20 9.84
CA LYS A 84 -0.85 8.74 10.00
C LYS A 84 -1.64 8.03 8.89
N HIS A 85 -2.84 8.51 8.55
CA HIS A 85 -3.66 7.94 7.48
C HIS A 85 -2.98 8.12 6.10
N GLU A 86 -2.51 9.33 5.80
CA GLU A 86 -1.80 9.62 4.55
C GLU A 86 -0.49 8.83 4.42
N ALA A 87 0.28 8.69 5.51
CA ALA A 87 1.52 7.91 5.51
C ALA A 87 1.26 6.42 5.20
N ILE A 88 0.19 5.84 5.76
CA ILE A 88 -0.22 4.46 5.45
C ILE A 88 -0.62 4.33 3.98
N ARG A 89 -1.44 5.26 3.46
CA ARG A 89 -1.89 5.25 2.06
C ARG A 89 -0.72 5.40 1.08
N ASN A 90 0.24 6.26 1.40
CA ASN A 90 1.43 6.49 0.60
C ASN A 90 2.36 5.26 0.58
N GLN A 91 2.56 4.61 1.74
CA GLN A 91 3.31 3.35 1.82
C GLN A 91 2.63 2.25 0.99
N GLN A 92 1.31 2.07 1.12
CA GLN A 92 0.55 1.09 0.35
C GLN A 92 0.67 1.32 -1.18
N ALA A 93 0.62 2.57 -1.62
CA ALA A 93 0.81 2.92 -3.03
C ALA A 93 2.24 2.60 -3.52
N PHE A 94 3.26 2.87 -2.71
CA PHE A 94 4.66 2.56 -3.00
C PHE A 94 4.91 1.05 -3.07
N ASP A 95 4.41 0.28 -2.10
CA ASP A 95 4.55 -1.18 -2.04
C ASP A 95 3.84 -1.84 -3.24
N MET A 96 2.65 -1.34 -3.61
CA MET A 96 1.92 -1.76 -4.81
C MET A 96 2.74 -1.51 -6.07
N PHE A 97 3.31 -0.30 -6.24
CA PHE A 97 4.13 0.05 -7.40
C PHE A 97 5.36 -0.85 -7.52
N GLN A 98 6.09 -1.08 -6.42
CA GLN A 98 7.23 -2.01 -6.40
C GLN A 98 6.83 -3.45 -6.74
N SER A 99 5.65 -3.90 -6.32
CA SER A 99 5.15 -5.25 -6.62
C SER A 99 4.79 -5.46 -8.10
N MET A 100 4.49 -4.37 -8.83
CA MET A 100 4.21 -4.40 -10.26
C MET A 100 5.52 -4.43 -11.07
N GLY A 101 6.48 -3.55 -10.78
CA GLY A 101 7.76 -3.49 -11.51
C GLY A 101 8.59 -4.78 -11.44
N LYS A 102 8.44 -5.56 -10.35
CA LYS A 102 9.09 -6.88 -10.22
C LYS A 102 8.53 -7.97 -11.17
N ARG A 103 7.37 -7.76 -11.80
CA ARG A 103 6.74 -8.76 -12.68
C ARG A 103 7.24 -8.73 -14.12
N GLU A 104 7.76 -7.59 -14.58
CA GLU A 104 8.18 -7.42 -15.97
C GLU A 104 9.60 -7.96 -16.24
N HIS A 105 10.48 -7.91 -15.24
CA HIS A 105 11.90 -8.21 -15.42
C HIS A 105 12.32 -9.67 -15.12
N GLY A 106 11.36 -10.57 -14.88
CA GLY A 106 11.60 -11.96 -14.48
C GLY A 106 11.80 -12.97 -15.61
N GLY A 107 11.83 -12.53 -16.88
CA GLY A 107 11.74 -13.38 -18.06
C GLY A 107 13.02 -13.50 -18.90
N ARG A 108 14.16 -13.90 -18.32
CA ARG A 108 15.34 -14.43 -19.05
C ARG A 108 16.34 -15.08 -18.09
N GLY A 109 16.55 -16.39 -18.23
CA GLY A 109 17.43 -17.17 -17.36
C GLY A 109 17.51 -18.63 -17.79
N ASP A 110 17.84 -18.87 -19.06
CA ASP A 110 17.91 -20.22 -19.64
C ASP A 110 19.35 -20.77 -19.63
N THR A 111 19.56 -21.79 -18.78
CA THR A 111 20.34 -23.01 -19.02
C THR A 111 21.88 -23.01 -19.17
N ASN A 112 22.53 -23.83 -18.31
CA ASN A 112 23.80 -24.59 -18.49
C ASN A 112 25.16 -23.85 -18.50
N LYS A 113 26.33 -24.45 -18.15
CA LYS A 113 26.69 -25.79 -17.62
C LYS A 113 28.11 -25.78 -16.96
N LYS A 114 28.29 -26.54 -15.86
CA LYS A 114 29.50 -27.25 -15.28
C LYS A 114 30.93 -26.77 -15.66
N THR A 115 31.92 -26.73 -14.75
CA THR A 115 32.71 -27.87 -14.18
C THR A 115 33.62 -27.37 -13.03
N SER A 116 34.34 -28.15 -12.19
CA SER A 116 34.12 -29.39 -11.41
C SER A 116 35.49 -29.90 -10.86
N SER A 117 35.66 -29.97 -9.53
CA SER A 117 36.64 -30.81 -8.78
C SER A 117 36.34 -30.65 -7.27
N ASP A 118 35.84 -31.65 -6.54
CA ASP A 118 36.48 -32.89 -6.03
C ASP A 118 37.60 -32.55 -5.01
N SER A 119 37.59 -32.92 -3.72
CA SER A 119 37.03 -34.08 -2.97
C SER A 119 36.94 -33.72 -1.45
N HIS A 120 36.40 -34.47 -0.46
CA HIS A 120 35.68 -35.75 -0.35
C HIS A 120 35.01 -35.89 1.06
N LYS A 121 33.78 -36.48 1.19
CA LYS A 121 33.32 -37.42 2.27
C LYS A 121 31.78 -37.62 2.34
N ILE A 122 31.34 -38.83 1.98
CA ILE A 122 30.19 -39.61 2.54
C ILE A 122 28.74 -39.14 2.19
N PRO A 123 27.76 -40.04 1.91
CA PRO A 123 26.87 -39.84 0.75
C PRO A 123 25.33 -39.93 0.93
N ILE A 124 24.61 -39.31 -0.03
CA ILE A 124 23.31 -39.72 -0.67
C ILE A 124 22.08 -39.85 0.28
N ARG A 125 20.95 -39.14 0.07
CA ARG A 125 20.16 -38.98 -1.18
C ARG A 125 19.28 -37.70 -1.18
N SER A 126 18.87 -37.23 -2.37
CA SER A 126 18.14 -35.96 -2.62
C SER A 126 16.60 -36.09 -2.57
N GLU A 127 15.91 -34.99 -2.92
CA GLU A 127 14.45 -34.73 -2.91
C GLU A 127 13.83 -34.50 -1.51
N ASP A 128 12.87 -33.59 -1.29
CA ASP A 128 12.21 -32.63 -2.20
C ASP A 128 11.83 -31.33 -1.46
N GLN A 129 11.71 -30.23 -2.21
CA GLN A 129 10.75 -29.14 -1.96
C GLN A 129 10.52 -28.71 -0.51
N ARG A 130 11.29 -27.71 -0.03
CA ARG A 130 10.75 -26.78 0.98
C ARG A 130 9.62 -25.99 0.34
N GLN A 131 8.42 -26.56 0.41
CA GLN A 131 7.17 -25.86 0.21
C GLN A 131 7.25 -24.58 1.03
N ALA A 132 7.24 -23.44 0.33
CA ALA A 132 6.64 -22.27 0.94
C ALA A 132 5.28 -22.74 1.44
N VAL A 133 5.04 -22.63 2.75
CA VAL A 133 3.68 -22.75 3.27
C VAL A 133 2.94 -21.56 2.68
N LYS A 134 2.41 -21.78 1.47
CA LYS A 134 1.24 -21.10 0.97
C LYS A 134 0.21 -21.35 2.05
N THR A 135 0.05 -20.39 2.94
CA THR A 135 -1.19 -20.26 3.70
C THR A 135 -2.28 -20.46 2.67
N PRO A 136 -3.13 -21.51 2.80
CA PRO A 136 -4.16 -21.73 1.80
C PRO A 136 -4.92 -20.42 1.67
N PRO A 137 -5.22 -19.96 0.44
CA PRO A 137 -5.91 -18.68 0.26
C PRO A 137 -7.15 -18.75 1.16
N LYS A 138 -7.21 -17.87 2.16
CA LYS A 138 -8.24 -17.92 3.21
C LYS A 138 -9.56 -18.15 2.50
N LYS A 139 -10.22 -19.28 2.77
CA LYS A 139 -11.53 -19.59 2.18
C LYS A 139 -12.36 -18.34 2.39
N ARG A 140 -12.85 -17.74 1.30
CA ARG A 140 -13.62 -16.50 1.37
C ARG A 140 -14.92 -16.88 2.06
N GLU A 141 -15.01 -16.61 3.35
CA GLU A 141 -16.23 -16.84 4.12
C GLU A 141 -17.29 -15.90 3.59
N GLY A 142 -18.41 -16.49 3.14
CA GLY A 142 -19.44 -15.79 2.38
C GLY A 142 -19.52 -16.26 0.93
N LEU A 143 -20.76 -16.39 0.47
CA LEU A 143 -21.10 -16.67 -0.93
C LEU A 143 -20.83 -15.42 -1.78
N PRO A 144 -20.43 -15.56 -3.06
CA PRO A 144 -20.24 -14.39 -3.92
C PRO A 144 -21.57 -13.63 -4.10
N PRO A 145 -21.63 -12.30 -3.85
CA PRO A 145 -22.89 -11.53 -3.81
C PRO A 145 -23.64 -11.39 -5.15
N HIS A 146 -23.11 -11.98 -6.23
CA HIS A 146 -23.72 -12.04 -7.56
C HIS A 146 -23.73 -13.47 -8.12
N GLY A 147 -23.56 -14.49 -7.28
CA GLY A 147 -23.38 -15.89 -7.69
C GLY A 147 -22.06 -16.16 -8.42
N CYS A 148 -21.89 -17.39 -8.89
CA CYS A 148 -20.72 -17.77 -9.69
C CYS A 148 -20.65 -17.02 -11.03
N LEU A 149 -19.49 -16.41 -11.32
CA LEU A 149 -19.25 -15.62 -12.54
C LEU A 149 -19.40 -16.42 -13.86
N HIS A 150 -19.25 -17.75 -13.83
CA HIS A 150 -19.38 -18.60 -15.02
C HIS A 150 -20.82 -19.12 -15.20
N CYS A 151 -21.38 -19.80 -14.21
CA CYS A 151 -22.70 -20.43 -14.35
C CYS A 151 -23.88 -19.53 -13.97
N LYS A 152 -23.65 -18.42 -13.25
CA LYS A 152 -24.64 -17.42 -12.80
C LYS A 152 -25.85 -17.95 -12.01
N LYS A 153 -25.84 -19.22 -11.61
CA LYS A 153 -26.99 -19.94 -11.02
C LYS A 153 -26.77 -20.44 -9.60
N ASN A 154 -25.52 -20.64 -9.20
CA ASN A 154 -25.17 -21.31 -7.95
C ASN A 154 -24.25 -20.44 -7.09
N ASP A 155 -24.42 -20.60 -5.78
CA ASP A 155 -23.64 -19.98 -4.72
C ASP A 155 -22.28 -20.67 -4.50
N HIS A 156 -21.40 -20.58 -5.50
CA HIS A 156 -19.99 -20.98 -5.36
C HIS A 156 -19.08 -19.95 -6.02
N TRP A 157 -17.85 -19.84 -5.51
CA TRP A 157 -16.82 -19.02 -6.14
C TRP A 157 -16.41 -19.63 -7.48
N LEU A 158 -16.01 -18.79 -8.43
CA LEU A 158 -15.57 -19.24 -9.77
C LEU A 158 -14.44 -20.28 -9.71
N GLU A 159 -13.55 -20.14 -8.72
CA GLU A 159 -12.46 -21.09 -8.44
C GLU A 159 -12.99 -22.51 -8.13
N ASP A 160 -14.11 -22.60 -7.41
CA ASP A 160 -14.77 -23.83 -6.99
C ASP A 160 -15.86 -24.29 -7.98
N CYS A 161 -15.98 -23.66 -9.14
CA CYS A 161 -17.02 -23.98 -10.13
C CYS A 161 -16.76 -25.33 -10.81
N PRO A 162 -17.62 -26.36 -10.64
CA PRO A 162 -17.40 -27.70 -11.19
C PRO A 162 -17.65 -27.79 -12.70
N SER A 163 -18.32 -26.80 -13.30
CA SER A 163 -18.58 -26.74 -14.74
C SER A 163 -17.61 -25.84 -15.52
N ALA A 164 -16.65 -25.19 -14.83
CA ALA A 164 -15.71 -24.27 -15.46
C ALA A 164 -14.34 -24.94 -15.66
N SER A 165 -13.89 -25.05 -16.91
CA SER A 165 -12.48 -25.35 -17.22
C SER A 165 -11.58 -24.18 -16.78
N GLU A 166 -10.27 -24.40 -16.66
CA GLU A 166 -9.34 -23.33 -16.29
C GLU A 166 -9.38 -22.16 -17.28
N THR A 167 -9.54 -22.44 -18.58
CA THR A 167 -9.75 -21.43 -19.62
C THR A 167 -11.03 -20.63 -19.38
N ASN A 168 -12.16 -21.32 -19.13
CA ASN A 168 -13.45 -20.67 -18.84
C ASN A 168 -13.39 -19.78 -17.60
N LYS A 169 -12.61 -20.17 -16.57
CA LYS A 169 -12.38 -19.35 -15.36
C LYS A 169 -11.63 -18.07 -15.71
N ARG A 170 -10.55 -18.17 -16.51
CA ARG A 170 -9.77 -17.00 -16.97
C ARG A 170 -10.64 -16.05 -17.82
N GLU A 171 -11.43 -16.57 -18.75
CA GLU A 171 -12.32 -15.77 -19.59
C GLU A 171 -13.43 -15.08 -18.78
N ALA A 172 -14.08 -15.80 -17.85
CA ALA A 172 -15.11 -15.21 -16.98
C ALA A 172 -14.54 -14.08 -16.08
N MET A 173 -13.31 -14.22 -15.58
CA MET A 173 -12.62 -13.13 -14.87
C MET A 173 -12.32 -11.95 -15.79
N GLN A 174 -11.82 -12.20 -17.01
CA GLN A 174 -11.49 -11.16 -17.97
C GLN A 174 -12.73 -10.35 -18.39
N MET A 175 -13.85 -11.02 -18.70
CA MET A 175 -15.12 -10.37 -19.04
C MET A 175 -15.67 -9.53 -17.89
N PHE A 176 -15.57 -10.00 -16.64
CA PHE A 176 -16.01 -9.22 -15.48
C PHE A 176 -15.17 -7.94 -15.29
N MET A 177 -13.85 -8.02 -15.49
CA MET A 177 -12.97 -6.83 -15.41
C MET A 177 -13.25 -5.83 -16.54
N ASP A 178 -13.46 -6.32 -17.77
CA ASP A 178 -13.83 -5.48 -18.92
C ASP A 178 -15.18 -4.79 -18.72
N GLN A 179 -16.20 -5.53 -18.23
CA GLN A 179 -17.50 -4.96 -17.92
C GLN A 179 -17.44 -3.93 -16.77
N LYS A 180 -16.57 -4.14 -15.77
CA LYS A 180 -16.32 -3.16 -14.71
C LYS A 180 -15.56 -1.92 -15.21
N LYS A 181 -14.73 -2.04 -16.26
CA LYS A 181 -14.09 -0.92 -16.93
C LYS A 181 -15.12 -0.10 -17.73
N LYS A 182 -15.87 -0.76 -18.62
CA LYS A 182 -16.95 -0.17 -19.41
C LYS A 182 -18.03 0.49 -18.55
N GLY A 183 -18.39 -0.11 -17.42
CA GLY A 183 -19.34 0.49 -16.46
C GLY A 183 -18.83 1.79 -15.83
N LYS A 184 -17.53 1.90 -15.53
CA LYS A 184 -16.92 3.15 -15.05
C LYS A 184 -16.85 4.21 -16.15
N GLU A 185 -16.52 3.80 -17.38
CA GLU A 185 -16.49 4.69 -18.56
C GLU A 185 -17.90 5.21 -18.89
N ALA A 186 -18.93 4.36 -18.83
CA ALA A 186 -20.33 4.76 -19.01
C ALA A 186 -20.83 5.70 -17.90
N VAL A 187 -20.48 5.46 -16.62
CA VAL A 187 -20.80 6.37 -15.53
C VAL A 187 -20.08 7.72 -15.67
N ALA A 188 -18.85 7.74 -16.19
CA ALA A 188 -18.14 8.97 -16.50
C ALA A 188 -18.79 9.75 -17.66
N MET A 189 -19.23 9.05 -18.72
CA MET A 189 -19.90 9.66 -19.87
C MET A 189 -21.31 10.18 -19.53
N ASN A 190 -22.11 9.45 -18.75
CA ASN A 190 -23.41 9.95 -18.29
C ASN A 190 -23.24 11.22 -17.43
N ARG A 191 -22.16 11.34 -16.65
CA ARG A 191 -21.88 12.54 -15.83
C ARG A 191 -21.46 13.77 -16.65
N LEU A 192 -21.13 13.59 -17.93
CA LEU A 192 -20.85 14.67 -18.88
C LEU A 192 -22.10 15.12 -19.67
N PHE A 193 -23.16 14.31 -19.68
CA PHE A 193 -24.39 14.57 -20.45
C PHE A 193 -25.58 15.08 -19.61
N THR A 194 -25.45 15.21 -18.29
CA THR A 194 -26.49 15.76 -17.40
C THR A 194 -26.27 17.24 -17.07
N TYR A 195 -25.81 18.02 -18.05
CA TYR A 195 -25.66 19.48 -17.98
C TYR A 195 -26.06 20.11 -19.32
N ASP A 196 -27.36 20.01 -19.61
CA ASP A 196 -28.15 20.86 -20.51
C ASP A 196 -29.55 21.00 -19.86
#